data_AF-A0AAD1S1Z7-F1
#
_entry.id   AF-A0AAD1S1Z7-F1
#
_cell.length_a   1.000
_cell.length_b   1.000
_cell.length_c   1.000
_cell.angle_alpha   90.00
_cell.angle_beta   90.00
_cell.angle_gamma   90.00
#
_symmetry.space_group_name_H-M   'P 1'
#
loop_
_entity.id
_entity.type
_entity.pdbx_description
1 polymer ?
#
loop_
_entity_poly.entity_id
_entity_poly.type
_entity_poly.pdbx_seq_one_letter_code
_entity_poly.pdbx_strand_id
1 'polypeptide(L)' 'CSMIQTDSATHKLQPSDWVVIKRHVRKGLEPRFDGPFQVLLTMATSVKLIGKDTWIHASH' A
#
# COMPACT_ATOMS: atom_id res chain seq x y z
N CYS A 1 5.42 0.01 12.94
CA CYS A 1 5.21 0.85 11.74
C CYS A 1 6.28 0.51 10.71
N SER A 2 6.03 -0.49 9.87
CA SER A 2 7.00 -0.92 8.86
C SER A 2 6.85 -0.02 7.64
N MET A 3 7.86 0.81 7.38
CA MET A 3 7.97 1.57 6.13
C MET A 3 8.18 0.59 4.99
N ILE A 4 7.25 0.52 4.05
CA ILE A 4 7.43 -0.24 2.81
C ILE A 4 8.23 0.65 1.85
N GLN A 5 9.54 0.65 2.03
CA GLN A 5 10.49 1.05 1.01
C GLN A 5 10.81 -0.21 0.22
N THR A 6 9.98 -0.50 -0.78
CA THR A 6 10.10 -1.71 -1.59
C THR A 6 11.24 -1.54 -2.57
N ASP A 7 12.31 -2.31 -2.37
CA ASP A 7 13.30 -2.62 -3.41
C ASP A 7 13.08 -4.02 -4.02
N SER A 8 12.09 -4.81 -3.55
CA SER A 8 11.79 -6.16 -4.09
C SER A 8 10.61 -6.90 -3.41
N ALA A 9 9.55 -6.20 -2.99
CA ALA A 9 8.62 -6.75 -1.98
C ALA A 9 7.16 -6.99 -2.40
N THR A 10 6.86 -7.35 -3.64
CA THR A 10 5.54 -7.97 -3.96
C THR A 10 5.35 -9.32 -3.25
N HIS A 11 6.43 -9.98 -2.82
CA HIS A 11 6.41 -11.38 -2.42
C HIS A 11 5.88 -11.71 -1.01
N LYS A 12 5.39 -10.77 -0.19
CA LYS A 12 5.04 -11.08 1.22
C LYS A 12 3.85 -10.35 1.86
N LEU A 13 3.00 -9.64 1.13
CA LEU A 13 1.80 -9.04 1.74
C LEU A 13 0.78 -10.14 2.07
N GLN A 14 0.38 -10.25 3.33
CA GLN A 14 -0.65 -11.20 3.77
C GLN A 14 -1.97 -10.48 4.01
N PRO A 15 -3.11 -11.16 3.83
CA PRO A 15 -4.38 -10.68 4.37
C PRO A 15 -4.22 -10.36 5.86
N SER A 16 -4.79 -9.25 6.32
CA SER A 16 -4.65 -8.66 7.66
C SER A 16 -3.42 -7.79 7.92
N ASP A 17 -2.47 -7.70 6.98
CA ASP A 17 -1.38 -6.72 7.09
C ASP A 17 -1.90 -5.28 7.00
N TRP A 18 -1.20 -4.36 7.66
CA TRP A 18 -1.50 -2.93 7.59
C TRP A 18 -0.51 -2.24 6.67
N VAL A 19 -1.02 -1.52 5.67
CA VAL A 19 -0.22 -0.81 4.68
C VAL A 19 -0.60 0.65 4.62
N VAL A 20 0.36 1.50 4.27
CA VAL A 20 0.14 2.91 3.97
C VAL A 20 0.36 3.11 2.47
N ILE A 21 -0.43 3.97 1.84
CA ILE A 21 -0.32 4.19 0.39
C ILE A 21 0.42 5.49 0.14
N LYS A 22 1.49 5.43 -0.65
CA LYS A 22 2.20 6.63 -1.10
C LYS A 22 1.38 7.33 -2.20
N ARG A 23 0.96 8.57 -1.94
CA ARG A 23 0.23 9.40 -2.90
C ARG A 23 1.19 10.25 -3.72
N HIS A 24 1.06 10.23 -5.04
CA HIS A 24 1.83 11.09 -5.94
C HIS A 24 1.14 12.44 -6.11
N VAL A 25 1.22 13.32 -5.10
CA VAL A 25 0.74 14.71 -5.17
C VAL A 25 1.91 15.66 -5.16
N ARG A 26 1.91 16.65 -6.07
CA ARG A 26 2.84 17.77 -6.10
C ARG A 26 2.39 18.89 -5.14
N LYS A 27 2.14 18.55 -3.87
CA LYS A 27 2.00 19.51 -2.75
C LYS A 27 3.25 19.40 -1.87
N GLY A 28 3.58 20.47 -1.14
CA GLY A 28 4.86 20.76 -0.47
C GLY A 28 5.50 19.63 0.38
N LEU A 29 5.89 19.95 1.61
CA LEU A 29 6.62 19.02 2.50
C LEU A 29 5.70 18.19 3.42
N GLU A 30 4.41 18.12 3.11
CA GLU A 30 3.44 17.37 3.91
C GLU A 30 3.62 15.84 3.75
N PRO A 31 3.28 15.04 4.78
CA PRO A 31 3.31 13.59 4.68
C PRO A 31 2.44 13.09 3.52
N ARG A 32 3.06 12.38 2.57
CA ARG A 32 2.40 11.91 1.33
C ARG A 32 1.78 10.52 1.47
N PHE A 33 1.60 10.04 2.69
CA PHE A 33 1.07 8.72 2.95
C PHE A 33 -0.40 8.82 3.33
N ASP A 34 -1.21 7.93 2.75
CA ASP A 34 -2.62 7.80 3.01
C ASP A 34 -2.88 6.56 3.85
N GLY A 35 -3.71 6.73 4.88
CA GLY A 35 -4.16 5.67 5.79
C GLY A 35 -3.06 5.02 6.63
N PRO A 36 -3.50 4.19 7.56
CA PRO A 36 -3.23 2.76 7.46
C PRO A 36 -4.47 2.02 6.97
N PHE A 37 -4.28 1.17 5.98
CA PHE A 37 -5.32 0.31 5.43
C PHE A 37 -4.99 -1.14 5.69
N GLN A 38 -5.99 -1.93 6.04
CA GLN A 38 -5.81 -3.37 6.21
C GLN A 38 -5.95 -4.08 4.86
N VAL A 39 -5.04 -5.01 4.57
CA VAL A 39 -5.07 -5.85 3.38
C VAL A 39 -6.21 -6.86 3.52
N LEU A 40 -7.15 -6.82 2.59
CA LEU A 40 -8.23 -7.79 2.48
C LEU A 40 -7.79 -8.99 1.63
N LEU A 41 -7.11 -8.73 0.52
CA LEU A 41 -6.69 -9.76 -0.42
C LEU A 41 -5.38 -9.37 -1.10
N THR A 42 -4.46 -10.32 -1.22
CA THR A 42 -3.22 -10.18 -1.98
C THR A 42 -3.29 -11.03 -3.23
N MET A 43 -3.01 -10.42 -4.39
CA MET A 43 -2.73 -11.08 -5.65
C MET A 43 -1.26 -10.86 -6.03
N ALA A 44 -0.77 -11.60 -7.03
CA ALA A 44 0.65 -11.62 -7.41
C ALA A 44 1.32 -10.23 -7.57
N THR A 45 0.58 -9.21 -8.02
CA THR A 45 1.09 -7.84 -8.22
C THR A 45 0.18 -6.74 -7.69
N SER A 46 -0.93 -7.08 -7.02
CA SER A 46 -1.93 -6.12 -6.55
C SER A 46 -2.55 -6.52 -5.23
N VAL A 47 -2.95 -5.55 -4.43
CA VAL A 47 -3.67 -5.75 -3.17
C VAL A 47 -5.03 -5.06 -3.18
N LYS A 48 -6.00 -5.72 -2.57
CA LYS A 48 -7.30 -5.12 -2.22
C LYS A 48 -7.27 -4.73 -0.76
N LEU A 49 -7.69 -3.50 -0.47
CA LEU A 49 -7.67 -2.93 0.88
C LEU A 49 -9.09 -2.77 1.42
N ILE A 50 -9.26 -2.90 2.72
CA ILE A 50 -10.53 -2.63 3.39
C ILE A 50 -10.85 -1.13 3.25
N GLY A 51 -12.06 -0.81 2.82
CA GLY A 51 -12.53 0.56 2.63
C GLY A 51 -12.05 1.23 1.34
N LYS A 52 -11.31 0.54 0.47
CA LYS A 52 -11.03 0.98 -0.90
C LYS A 52 -11.68 0.05 -1.92
N ASP A 53 -12.37 0.66 -2.87
CA ASP A 53 -12.99 -0.07 -3.98
C ASP A 53 -11.98 -0.46 -5.07
N THR A 54 -10.84 0.24 -5.12
CA THR A 54 -9.79 0.04 -6.14
C THR A 54 -8.71 -0.94 -5.69
N TRP A 55 -8.26 -1.76 -6.64
CA TRP A 55 -7.03 -2.54 -6.50
C TRP A 55 -5.80 -1.65 -6.58
N ILE A 56 -4.80 -1.90 -5.74
CA ILE A 56 -3.55 -1.15 -5.75
C ILE A 56 -2.42 -2.06 -6.20
N HIS A 57 -1.76 -1.69 -7.29
CA HIS A 57 -0.57 -2.39 -7.75
C HIS A 57 0.56 -2.18 -6.74
N ALA A 58 1.19 -3.28 -6.33
CA ALA A 58 2.37 -3.29 -5.47
C ALA A 58 3.66 -3.02 -6.28
N SER A 59 3.59 -2.08 -7.21
CA SER A 59 4.72 -1.62 -8.03
C SER A 59 5.41 -0.40 -7.39
N HIS A 60 6.72 -0.27 -7.63
CA HIS A 60 7.57 0.79 -7.06
C HIS A 60 7.24 2.19 -7.60
#